data_AF-A0A534BDU0-F1
#
_entry.id   AF-A0A534BDU0-F1
#
_cell.length_a   1.000
_cell.length_b   1.000
_cell.length_c   1.000
_cell.angle_alpha   90.00
_cell.angle_beta   90.00
_cell.angle_gamma   90.00
#
_symmetry.space_group_name_H-M   'P 1'
#
loop_
_entity.id
_entity.type
_entity.pdbx_description
1 polymer ?
#
loop_
_entity_poly.entity_id
_entity_poly.type
_entity_poly.pdbx_seq_one_letter_code
_entity_poly.pdbx_strand_id
1 'polypeptide(L)'
;EAIGDTINLSVTPAYLARIGLIHAVAPSREALINQQMKMALEKIAFLPFGRLIDEWRWKVFSGEITPANYNSSWWELRRRYQGLAPPVPRSEADFDPGAKYHIPSNTPYTRYFLSYILQFQFHKALCAAAASKAPLYECSNYGSQEAGRRYVDMLRLGASEPWQDALEKLTGTRRIDAAPIIEYFQPLMEWLSEENRSRQCGW
;
A
#
# COMPACT_ATOMS: atom_id res chain seq x y z
N GLU A 1 5.50 6.98 7.58
CA GLU A 1 4.94 5.69 7.11
C GLU A 1 5.88 4.98 6.14
N ALA A 2 5.89 5.30 4.83
CA ALA A 2 6.58 4.49 3.80
C ALA A 2 8.03 4.08 4.16
N ILE A 3 8.82 5.02 4.70
CA ILE A 3 10.20 4.77 5.13
C ILE A 3 10.28 3.60 6.13
N GLY A 4 9.40 3.57 7.14
CA GLY A 4 9.38 2.49 8.12
C GLY A 4 8.86 1.19 7.52
N ASP A 5 7.77 1.28 6.76
CA ASP A 5 7.13 0.10 6.16
C ASP A 5 8.03 -0.60 5.13
N THR A 6 8.85 0.13 4.38
CA THR A 6 9.85 -0.42 3.45
C THR A 6 10.84 -1.34 4.16
N ILE A 7 11.26 -0.99 5.37
CA ILE A 7 12.20 -1.82 6.14
C ILE A 7 11.52 -3.14 6.55
N ASN A 8 10.23 -3.08 6.90
CA ASN A 8 9.47 -4.27 7.26
C ASN A 8 9.38 -5.28 6.10
N LEU A 9 9.32 -4.82 4.84
CA LEU A 9 9.34 -5.71 3.66
C LEU A 9 10.64 -6.52 3.52
N SER A 10 11.74 -6.07 4.13
CA SER A 10 13.01 -6.82 4.16
C SER A 10 13.09 -7.84 5.30
N VAL A 11 12.09 -7.90 6.19
CA VAL A 11 11.97 -8.88 7.27
C VAL A 11 11.33 -10.17 6.71
N THR A 12 12.13 -10.93 5.96
CA THR A 12 11.70 -12.19 5.34
C THR A 12 12.07 -13.39 6.21
N PRO A 13 11.45 -14.58 6.01
CA PRO A 13 11.87 -15.80 6.71
C PRO A 13 13.37 -16.11 6.53
N ALA A 14 13.90 -15.89 5.32
CA ALA A 14 15.33 -16.04 5.04
C ALA A 14 16.20 -15.06 5.86
N TYR A 15 15.77 -13.81 6.01
CA TYR A 15 16.42 -12.85 6.89
C TYR A 15 16.39 -13.30 8.36
N LEU A 16 15.21 -13.70 8.87
CA LEU A 16 15.06 -14.15 10.26
C LEU A 16 15.94 -15.37 10.56
N ALA A 17 16.06 -16.31 9.61
CA ALA A 17 16.96 -17.44 9.73
C ALA A 17 18.44 -17.01 9.74
N ARG A 18 18.81 -16.06 8.86
CA ARG A 18 20.19 -15.53 8.76
C ARG A 18 20.66 -14.86 10.05
N ILE A 19 19.77 -14.21 10.79
CA ILE A 19 20.10 -13.58 12.08
C ILE A 19 19.90 -14.52 13.29
N GLY A 20 19.55 -15.79 13.05
CA GLY A 20 19.44 -16.81 14.10
C GLY A 20 18.16 -16.75 14.94
N LEU A 21 17.11 -16.03 14.51
CA LEU A 21 15.84 -15.98 15.24
C LEU A 21 14.95 -17.21 14.97
N ILE A 22 15.11 -17.84 13.81
CA ILE A 22 14.39 -19.07 13.42
C ILE A 22 15.36 -20.04 12.73
N HIS A 23 14.97 -21.30 12.60
CA HIS A 23 15.65 -22.25 11.72
C HIS A 23 15.36 -21.93 10.25
N ALA A 24 16.25 -22.37 9.35
CA ALA A 24 16.00 -22.27 7.91
C ALA A 24 14.71 -23.02 7.55
N VAL A 25 13.83 -22.36 6.82
CA VAL A 25 12.53 -22.90 6.39
C VAL A 25 12.62 -23.19 4.89
N ALA A 26 12.15 -24.36 4.47
CA ALA A 26 12.04 -24.68 3.06
C ALA A 26 10.94 -23.82 2.41
N PRO A 27 11.17 -23.27 1.20
CA PRO A 27 10.13 -22.58 0.46
C PRO A 27 8.92 -23.50 0.21
N SER A 28 7.70 -22.99 0.44
CA SER A 28 6.45 -23.67 0.10
C SER A 28 5.53 -22.68 -0.61
N ARG A 29 4.86 -23.15 -1.67
CA ARG A 29 3.88 -22.34 -2.42
C ARG A 29 2.73 -21.92 -1.50
N GLU A 30 2.22 -22.84 -0.69
CA GLU A 30 1.14 -22.60 0.26
C GLU A 30 1.53 -21.54 1.30
N ALA A 31 2.73 -21.64 1.85
CA ALA A 31 3.25 -20.66 2.80
C ALA A 31 3.39 -19.27 2.17
N LEU A 32 3.90 -19.19 0.94
CA LEU A 32 4.01 -17.94 0.18
C LEU A 32 2.63 -17.32 -0.05
N ILE A 33 1.65 -18.09 -0.54
CA ILE A 33 0.29 -17.61 -0.77
C ILE A 33 -0.37 -17.14 0.52
N ASN A 34 -0.21 -17.86 1.63
CA ASN A 34 -0.74 -17.45 2.93
C ASN A 34 -0.14 -16.12 3.40
N GLN A 35 1.17 -15.94 3.25
CA GLN A 35 1.84 -14.68 3.59
C GLN A 35 1.36 -13.52 2.70
N GLN A 36 1.31 -13.74 1.39
CA GLN A 36 0.86 -12.74 0.43
C GLN A 36 -0.60 -12.36 0.66
N MET A 37 -1.49 -13.33 0.91
CA MET A 37 -2.90 -13.09 1.22
C MET A 37 -3.05 -12.22 2.46
N LYS A 38 -2.35 -12.56 3.55
CA LYS A 38 -2.37 -11.77 4.78
C LYS A 38 -1.94 -10.32 4.52
N MET A 39 -0.84 -10.12 3.80
CA MET A 39 -0.37 -8.78 3.48
C MET A 39 -1.30 -8.05 2.51
N ALA A 40 -1.93 -8.74 1.57
CA ALA A 40 -2.89 -8.15 0.64
C ALA A 40 -4.16 -7.67 1.35
N LEU A 41 -4.65 -8.40 2.35
CA LEU A 41 -5.77 -7.97 3.19
C LEU A 41 -5.45 -6.67 3.95
N GLU A 42 -4.20 -6.48 4.37
CA GLU A 42 -3.76 -5.27 5.06
C GLU A 42 -3.47 -4.11 4.10
N LYS A 43 -2.81 -4.39 2.96
CA LYS A 43 -2.28 -3.37 2.05
C LYS A 43 -3.19 -3.12 0.86
N ILE A 44 -3.56 -4.17 0.11
CA ILE A 44 -4.33 -4.06 -1.13
C ILE A 44 -5.79 -3.74 -0.86
N ALA A 45 -6.44 -4.45 0.08
CA ALA A 45 -7.85 -4.20 0.43
C ALA A 45 -8.07 -2.80 1.02
N PHE A 46 -7.01 -2.20 1.59
CA PHE A 46 -7.04 -0.83 2.09
C PHE A 46 -7.03 0.22 0.97
N LEU A 47 -6.30 0.02 -0.13
CA LEU A 47 -6.06 1.07 -1.14
C LEU A 47 -7.34 1.75 -1.65
N PRO A 48 -8.43 1.03 -1.99
CA PRO A 48 -9.65 1.69 -2.43
C PRO A 48 -10.31 2.54 -1.33
N PHE A 49 -10.26 2.10 -0.07
CA PHE A 49 -10.69 2.90 1.08
C PHE A 49 -9.80 4.13 1.31
N GLY A 50 -8.48 3.94 1.16
CA GLY A 50 -7.48 5.00 1.26
C GLY A 50 -7.77 6.16 0.29
N ARG A 51 -8.11 5.82 -0.96
CA ARG A 51 -8.49 6.77 -2.01
C ARG A 51 -9.82 7.46 -1.72
N LEU A 52 -10.88 6.69 -1.44
CA LEU A 52 -12.23 7.24 -1.42
C LEU A 52 -12.45 8.26 -0.30
N ILE A 53 -11.72 8.17 0.82
CA ILE A 53 -11.83 9.10 1.95
C ILE A 53 -11.52 10.53 1.49
N ASP A 54 -10.37 10.74 0.85
CA ASP A 54 -9.98 12.08 0.44
C ASP A 54 -10.69 12.48 -0.86
N GLU A 55 -11.06 11.55 -1.73
CA GLU A 55 -11.93 11.86 -2.88
C GLU A 55 -13.28 12.44 -2.43
N TRP A 56 -13.91 11.86 -1.38
CA TRP A 56 -15.11 12.43 -0.76
C TRP A 56 -14.83 13.82 -0.18
N ARG A 57 -13.75 13.99 0.61
CA ARG A 57 -13.41 15.27 1.23
C ARG A 57 -13.13 16.37 0.22
N TRP A 58 -12.38 16.08 -0.85
CA TRP A 58 -12.10 17.06 -1.91
C TRP A 58 -13.38 17.50 -2.61
N LYS A 59 -14.29 16.58 -2.90
CA LYS A 59 -15.60 16.90 -3.46
C LYS A 59 -16.44 17.76 -2.51
N VAL A 60 -16.40 17.49 -1.21
CA VAL A 60 -17.02 18.36 -0.18
C VAL A 60 -16.38 19.76 -0.18
N PHE A 61 -15.05 19.84 -0.14
CA PHE A 61 -14.34 21.12 -0.10
C PHE A 61 -14.53 21.96 -1.37
N SER A 62 -14.68 21.31 -2.52
CA SER A 62 -14.98 21.98 -3.80
C SER A 62 -16.44 22.44 -3.93
N GLY A 63 -17.35 21.95 -3.07
CA GLY A 63 -18.78 22.21 -3.15
C GLY A 63 -19.57 21.27 -4.07
N GLU A 64 -18.92 20.33 -4.77
CA GLU A 64 -19.59 19.30 -5.57
C GLU A 64 -20.50 18.40 -4.71
N ILE A 65 -20.02 18.05 -3.51
CA ILE A 65 -20.83 17.38 -2.49
C ILE A 65 -21.28 18.45 -1.47
N THR A 66 -22.58 18.58 -1.31
CA THR A 66 -23.26 19.52 -0.42
C THR A 66 -23.78 18.81 0.84
N PRO A 67 -24.16 19.54 1.90
CA PRO A 67 -24.78 18.93 3.08
C PRO A 67 -26.01 18.07 2.77
N ALA A 68 -26.71 18.32 1.66
CA ALA A 68 -27.88 17.56 1.24
C ALA A 68 -27.56 16.17 0.64
N ASN A 69 -26.27 15.85 0.42
CA ASN A 69 -25.84 14.57 -0.16
C ASN A 69 -24.52 14.05 0.43
N TYR A 70 -24.18 14.42 1.67
CA TYR A 70 -22.97 13.95 2.34
C TYR A 70 -22.92 12.43 2.44
N ASN A 71 -24.00 11.83 2.92
CA ASN A 71 -24.01 10.42 3.26
C ASN A 71 -24.25 9.53 2.03
N SER A 72 -25.17 9.93 1.15
CA SER A 72 -25.41 9.23 -0.11
C SER A 72 -24.16 9.20 -1.00
N SER A 73 -23.45 10.32 -1.18
CA SER A 73 -22.21 10.34 -1.97
C SER A 73 -21.08 9.54 -1.31
N TRP A 74 -21.03 9.45 0.02
CA TRP A 74 -20.11 8.56 0.72
C TRP A 74 -20.36 7.08 0.35
N TRP A 75 -21.62 6.64 0.39
CA TRP A 75 -21.98 5.26 0.03
C TRP A 75 -21.85 4.97 -1.46
N GLU A 76 -22.05 5.96 -2.34
CA GLU A 76 -21.75 5.84 -3.77
C GLU A 76 -20.26 5.54 -3.99
N LEU A 77 -19.36 6.29 -3.34
CA LEU A 77 -17.92 6.06 -3.43
C LEU A 77 -17.50 4.72 -2.82
N ARG A 78 -18.10 4.32 -1.69
CA ARG A 78 -17.91 2.99 -1.07
C ARG A 78 -18.28 1.86 -2.01
N ARG A 79 -19.43 1.97 -2.69
CA ARG A 79 -19.86 0.99 -3.70
C ARG A 79 -18.90 1.00 -4.90
N ARG A 80 -18.59 2.17 -5.44
CA ARG A 80 -17.74 2.31 -6.63
C ARG A 80 -16.34 1.75 -6.43
N TYR A 81 -15.70 2.05 -5.31
CA TYR A 81 -14.30 1.68 -5.08
C TYR A 81 -14.12 0.37 -4.30
N GLN A 82 -15.07 -0.02 -3.44
CA GLN A 82 -14.92 -1.20 -2.59
C GLN A 82 -15.95 -2.31 -2.85
N GLY A 83 -17.02 -2.04 -3.61
CA GLY A 83 -18.12 -3.01 -3.76
C GLY A 83 -18.94 -3.21 -2.50
N LEU A 84 -18.96 -2.22 -1.60
CA LEU A 84 -19.66 -2.33 -0.32
C LEU A 84 -20.98 -1.55 -0.34
N ALA A 85 -22.00 -2.16 0.26
CA ALA A 85 -23.30 -1.54 0.53
C ALA A 85 -23.53 -1.43 2.05
N PRO A 86 -24.33 -0.45 2.51
CA PRO A 86 -24.72 -0.40 3.91
C PRO A 86 -25.62 -1.60 4.25
N PRO A 87 -25.51 -2.18 5.45
CA PRO A 87 -26.34 -3.32 5.86
C PRO A 87 -27.78 -2.92 6.20
N VAL A 88 -28.05 -1.63 6.38
CA VAL A 88 -29.37 -1.05 6.65
C VAL A 88 -29.56 0.18 5.77
N PRO A 89 -30.81 0.59 5.48
CA PRO A 89 -31.07 1.84 4.78
C PRO A 89 -30.41 3.02 5.48
N ARG A 90 -29.86 3.93 4.68
CA ARG A 90 -29.17 5.15 5.13
C ARG A 90 -29.85 6.37 4.53
N SER A 91 -29.77 7.48 5.24
CA SER A 91 -30.33 8.76 4.86
C SER A 91 -29.32 9.89 5.10
N GLU A 92 -29.68 11.12 4.76
CA GLU A 92 -28.90 12.31 5.10
C GLU A 92 -29.11 12.77 6.56
N ALA A 93 -29.97 12.08 7.33
CA ALA A 93 -29.99 12.23 8.79
C ALA A 93 -28.80 11.51 9.45
N ASP A 94 -28.14 10.59 8.73
CA ASP A 94 -26.91 9.94 9.14
C ASP A 94 -25.68 10.76 8.69
N PHE A 95 -24.53 10.52 9.34
CA PHE A 95 -23.25 11.07 8.91
C PHE A 95 -22.13 10.01 9.06
N ASP A 96 -22.24 8.93 8.30
CA ASP A 96 -21.28 7.81 8.31
C ASP A 96 -19.83 8.21 8.04
N PRO A 97 -19.49 9.17 7.13
CA PRO A 97 -18.11 9.65 7.01
C PRO A 97 -17.57 10.18 8.35
N GLY A 98 -18.40 10.80 9.19
CA GLY A 98 -18.01 11.29 10.52
C GLY A 98 -17.54 10.21 11.49
N ALA A 99 -17.94 8.94 11.28
CA ALA A 99 -17.52 7.82 12.12
C ALA A 99 -16.05 7.42 11.90
N LYS A 100 -15.40 7.91 10.84
CA LYS A 100 -13.97 7.68 10.60
C LYS A 100 -13.15 8.85 11.14
N TYR A 101 -12.46 8.64 12.27
CA TYR A 101 -11.62 9.62 12.99
C TYR A 101 -10.91 10.70 12.13
N HIS A 102 -10.34 10.32 10.99
CA HIS A 102 -9.54 11.23 10.15
C HIS A 102 -10.38 12.32 9.49
N ILE A 103 -11.68 12.08 9.26
CA ILE A 103 -12.62 13.06 8.71
C ILE A 103 -12.88 14.19 9.73
N PRO A 104 -13.41 13.94 10.95
CA PRO A 104 -13.68 15.01 11.92
C PRO A 104 -12.40 15.63 12.50
N SER A 105 -11.26 14.91 12.52
CA SER A 105 -9.96 15.50 12.92
C SER A 105 -9.26 16.27 11.79
N ASN A 106 -9.88 16.38 10.60
CA ASN A 106 -9.32 17.02 9.42
C ASN A 106 -7.92 16.50 9.00
N THR A 107 -7.63 15.24 9.28
CA THR A 107 -6.33 14.63 8.95
C THR A 107 -6.34 14.06 7.53
N PRO A 108 -5.45 14.47 6.60
CA PRO A 108 -5.35 13.92 5.24
C PRO A 108 -5.14 12.39 5.23
N TYR A 109 -5.86 11.67 4.37
CA TYR A 109 -5.82 10.21 4.31
C TYR A 109 -4.98 9.67 3.13
N THR A 110 -4.80 10.49 2.09
CA THR A 110 -3.96 10.25 0.90
C THR A 110 -2.52 9.92 1.28
N ARG A 111 -2.05 10.42 2.43
CA ARG A 111 -0.74 10.07 2.99
C ARG A 111 -0.55 8.55 3.15
N TYR A 112 -1.60 7.81 3.53
CA TYR A 112 -1.54 6.36 3.69
C TYR A 112 -1.61 5.65 2.33
N PHE A 113 -2.46 6.14 1.42
CA PHE A 113 -2.57 5.63 0.06
C PHE A 113 -1.22 5.71 -0.67
N LEU A 114 -0.60 6.89 -0.68
CA LEU A 114 0.71 7.10 -1.31
C LEU A 114 1.80 6.31 -0.59
N SER A 115 1.75 6.24 0.75
CA SER A 115 2.71 5.43 1.51
C SER A 115 2.69 3.97 1.07
N TYR A 116 1.51 3.41 0.83
CA TYR A 116 1.38 2.03 0.41
C TYR A 116 1.91 1.75 -0.99
N ILE A 117 2.00 2.76 -1.85
CA ILE A 117 2.64 2.65 -3.17
C ILE A 117 4.16 2.84 -3.03
N LEU A 118 4.57 3.92 -2.38
CA LEU A 118 5.97 4.31 -2.20
C LEU A 118 6.78 3.23 -1.47
N GLN A 119 6.19 2.55 -0.47
CA GLN A 119 6.93 1.53 0.28
C GLN A 119 7.50 0.41 -0.62
N PHE A 120 6.74 -0.02 -1.64
CA PHE A 120 7.17 -1.07 -2.57
C PHE A 120 8.10 -0.52 -3.65
N GLN A 121 7.90 0.73 -4.08
CA GLN A 121 8.83 1.41 -4.99
C GLN A 121 10.21 1.58 -4.35
N PHE A 122 10.26 2.00 -3.08
CA PHE A 122 11.48 2.07 -2.30
C PHE A 122 12.10 0.69 -2.09
N HIS A 123 11.30 -0.31 -1.71
CA HIS A 123 11.79 -1.68 -1.51
C HIS A 123 12.44 -2.23 -2.78
N LYS A 124 11.79 -2.06 -3.95
CA LYS A 124 12.36 -2.48 -5.25
C LYS A 124 13.68 -1.79 -5.55
N ALA A 125 13.77 -0.47 -5.32
CA ALA A 125 15.01 0.29 -5.53
C ALA A 125 16.15 -0.19 -4.60
N LEU A 126 15.83 -0.47 -3.33
CA LEU A 126 16.79 -0.98 -2.36
C LEU A 126 17.23 -2.42 -2.68
N CYS A 127 16.31 -3.27 -3.12
CA CYS A 127 16.60 -4.62 -3.58
C CYS A 127 17.53 -4.64 -4.80
N ALA A 128 17.29 -3.73 -5.76
CA ALA A 128 18.18 -3.54 -6.90
C ALA A 128 19.56 -3.05 -6.48
N ALA A 129 19.64 -2.08 -5.55
CA ALA A 129 20.89 -1.58 -5.00
C ALA A 129 21.66 -2.63 -4.18
N ALA A 130 20.95 -3.59 -3.57
CA ALA A 130 21.53 -4.77 -2.92
C ALA A 130 21.95 -5.87 -3.91
N ALA A 131 21.81 -5.64 -5.22
CA ALA A 131 22.07 -6.61 -6.28
C ALA A 131 21.33 -7.95 -6.07
N SER A 132 20.17 -7.91 -5.40
CA SER A 132 19.37 -9.10 -5.13
C SER A 132 18.91 -9.75 -6.43
N LYS A 133 18.99 -11.08 -6.49
CA LYS A 133 18.41 -11.91 -7.56
C LYS A 133 17.12 -12.61 -7.13
N ALA A 134 16.75 -12.48 -5.85
CA ALA A 134 15.52 -13.03 -5.33
C ALA A 134 14.31 -12.28 -5.90
N PRO A 135 13.15 -12.94 -6.02
CA PRO A 135 11.88 -12.25 -6.27
C PRO A 135 11.65 -11.12 -5.26
N LEU A 136 10.93 -10.07 -5.66
CA LEU A 136 10.76 -8.87 -4.83
C LEU A 136 10.16 -9.17 -3.44
N TYR A 137 9.28 -10.17 -3.36
CA TYR A 137 8.65 -10.64 -2.12
C TYR A 137 9.56 -11.48 -1.21
N GLU A 138 10.72 -11.92 -1.68
CA GLU A 138 11.74 -12.63 -0.87
C GLU A 138 12.99 -11.79 -0.60
N CYS A 139 13.13 -10.66 -1.31
CA CYS A 139 14.28 -9.80 -1.16
C CYS A 139 14.39 -9.22 0.26
N SER A 140 15.58 -9.31 0.83
CA SER A 140 16.00 -8.54 1.99
C SER A 140 17.21 -7.69 1.62
N ASN A 141 17.14 -6.39 1.88
CA ASN A 141 18.26 -5.46 1.66
C ASN A 141 19.28 -5.45 2.81
N TYR A 142 19.13 -6.37 3.79
CA TYR A 142 19.98 -6.47 4.96
C TYR A 142 21.47 -6.69 4.62
N GLY A 143 22.33 -5.88 5.25
CA GLY A 143 23.78 -5.93 5.08
C GLY A 143 24.30 -5.28 3.79
N SER A 144 23.43 -4.74 2.93
CA SER A 144 23.86 -4.02 1.73
C SER A 144 24.27 -2.59 2.07
N GLN A 145 25.58 -2.31 1.97
CA GLN A 145 26.11 -0.95 2.14
C GLN A 145 25.59 0.00 1.06
N GLU A 146 25.47 -0.46 -0.19
CA GLU A 146 25.00 0.38 -1.29
C GLU A 146 23.50 0.72 -1.15
N ALA A 147 22.66 -0.25 -0.76
CA ALA A 147 21.25 0.04 -0.49
C ALA A 147 21.11 1.02 0.69
N GLY A 148 21.85 0.80 1.79
CA GLY A 148 21.87 1.70 2.93
C GLY A 148 22.34 3.12 2.56
N ARG A 149 23.39 3.24 1.75
CA ARG A 149 23.90 4.54 1.27
C ARG A 149 22.84 5.30 0.49
N ARG A 150 22.20 4.67 -0.52
CA ARG A 150 21.12 5.32 -1.29
C ARG A 150 19.94 5.72 -0.41
N TYR A 151 19.60 4.88 0.56
CA TYR A 151 18.51 5.18 1.48
C TYR A 151 18.82 6.42 2.32
N VAL A 152 20.01 6.46 2.93
CA VAL A 152 20.48 7.60 3.73
C VAL A 152 20.60 8.86 2.89
N ASP A 153 21.09 8.76 1.65
CA ASP A 153 21.23 9.92 0.75
C ASP A 153 19.86 10.56 0.44
N MET A 154 18.81 9.76 0.26
CA MET A 154 17.44 10.25 0.14
C MET A 154 16.93 10.85 1.46
N LEU A 155 17.15 10.19 2.60
CA LEU A 155 16.68 10.65 3.91
C LEU A 155 17.32 11.97 4.35
N ARG A 156 18.60 12.19 4.02
CA ARG A 156 19.36 13.40 4.39
C ARG A 156 18.77 14.68 3.81
N LEU A 157 18.04 14.59 2.70
CA LEU A 157 17.39 15.76 2.09
C LEU A 157 16.24 16.29 2.96
N GLY A 158 15.60 15.44 3.76
CA GLY A 158 14.46 15.84 4.58
C GLY A 158 13.39 16.55 3.74
N ALA A 159 13.10 17.80 4.09
CA ALA A 159 12.19 18.67 3.35
C ALA A 159 12.90 19.85 2.65
N SER A 160 14.23 19.79 2.47
CA SER A 160 14.98 20.87 1.83
C SER A 160 14.84 20.91 0.31
N GLU A 161 14.43 19.80 -0.30
CA GLU A 161 14.26 19.65 -1.74
C GLU A 161 12.82 19.20 -2.08
N PRO A 162 12.35 19.41 -3.33
CA PRO A 162 11.11 18.81 -3.80
C PRO A 162 11.13 17.29 -3.60
N TRP A 163 9.98 16.71 -3.20
CA TRP A 163 9.89 15.28 -2.91
C TRP A 163 10.27 14.39 -4.11
N GLN A 164 10.10 14.89 -5.34
CA GLN A 164 10.50 14.21 -6.57
C GLN A 164 12.00 13.99 -6.64
N ASP A 165 12.79 14.95 -6.14
CA ASP A 165 14.25 14.89 -6.13
C ASP A 165 14.72 13.87 -5.10
N ALA A 166 14.08 13.85 -3.93
CA ALA A 166 14.30 12.81 -2.92
C ALA A 166 13.93 11.42 -3.44
N LEU A 167 12.77 11.28 -4.10
CA LEU A 167 12.36 10.02 -4.72
C LEU A 167 13.36 9.54 -5.77
N GLU A 168 13.85 10.45 -6.62
CA GLU A 168 14.81 10.16 -7.68
C GLU A 168 16.16 9.70 -7.12
N LYS A 169 16.63 10.26 -6.00
CA LYS A 169 17.87 9.81 -5.35
C LYS A 169 17.85 8.35 -4.94
N LEU A 170 16.71 7.85 -4.48
CA LEU A 170 16.58 6.43 -4.12
C LEU A 170 16.25 5.57 -5.34
N THR A 171 15.26 5.97 -6.13
CA THR A 171 14.59 5.10 -7.11
C THR A 171 15.07 5.30 -8.54
N GLY A 172 15.80 6.38 -8.82
CA GLY A 172 16.21 6.77 -10.16
C GLY A 172 15.09 7.38 -11.01
N THR A 173 13.91 7.65 -10.44
CA THR A 173 12.79 8.29 -11.13
C THR A 173 12.12 9.35 -10.27
N ARG A 174 11.56 10.36 -10.92
CA ARG A 174 10.80 11.46 -10.29
C ARG A 174 9.31 11.15 -10.12
N ARG A 175 8.86 9.96 -10.55
CA ARG A 175 7.44 9.58 -10.59
C ARG A 175 7.15 8.48 -9.59
N ILE A 176 6.01 8.63 -8.90
CA ILE A 176 5.43 7.55 -8.09
C ILE A 176 4.98 6.45 -9.05
N ASP A 177 5.34 5.21 -8.74
CA ASP A 177 5.06 4.04 -9.56
C ASP A 177 4.40 2.93 -8.73
N ALA A 178 3.25 2.43 -9.20
CA ALA A 178 2.52 1.33 -8.59
C ALA A 178 2.87 -0.05 -9.19
N ALA A 179 3.69 -0.13 -10.24
CA ALA A 179 4.15 -1.41 -10.77
C ALA A 179 4.87 -2.29 -9.72
N PRO A 180 5.71 -1.74 -8.79
CA PRO A 180 6.39 -2.55 -7.79
C PRO A 180 5.46 -3.29 -6.81
N ILE A 181 4.33 -2.69 -6.44
CA ILE A 181 3.36 -3.39 -5.57
C ILE A 181 2.66 -4.52 -6.34
N ILE A 182 2.39 -4.34 -7.63
CA ILE A 182 1.82 -5.40 -8.49
C ILE A 182 2.83 -6.55 -8.65
N GLU A 183 4.09 -6.23 -8.92
CA GLU A 183 5.18 -7.22 -9.01
C GLU A 183 5.32 -8.01 -7.71
N TYR A 184 5.28 -7.32 -6.56
CA TYR A 184 5.38 -7.97 -5.26
C TYR A 184 4.26 -9.01 -5.05
N PHE A 185 3.01 -8.67 -5.38
CA PHE A 185 1.85 -9.55 -5.17
C PHE A 185 1.56 -10.51 -6.33
N GLN A 186 2.43 -10.58 -7.34
CA GLN A 186 2.18 -11.36 -8.53
C GLN A 186 1.78 -12.83 -8.19
N PRO A 187 2.51 -13.58 -7.34
CA PRO A 187 2.15 -14.98 -7.06
C PRO A 187 0.73 -15.15 -6.52
N LEU A 188 0.26 -14.18 -5.71
CA LEU A 188 -1.10 -14.19 -5.21
C LEU A 188 -2.10 -13.85 -6.31
N MET A 189 -1.78 -12.92 -7.21
CA MET A 189 -2.64 -12.59 -8.34
C MET A 189 -2.81 -13.78 -9.28
N GLU A 190 -1.75 -14.53 -9.56
CA GLU A 190 -1.82 -15.78 -10.32
C GLU A 190 -2.74 -16.80 -9.64
N TRP A 191 -2.49 -17.06 -8.35
CA TRP A 191 -3.30 -17.99 -7.58
C TRP A 191 -4.79 -17.58 -7.52
N LEU A 192 -5.09 -16.31 -7.26
CA LEU A 192 -6.46 -15.78 -7.28
C LEU A 192 -7.11 -15.90 -8.66
N SER A 193 -6.34 -15.73 -9.74
CA SER A 193 -6.85 -15.90 -11.11
C SER A 193 -7.22 -17.35 -11.38
N GLU A 194 -6.48 -18.32 -10.84
CA GLU A 194 -6.81 -19.75 -10.91
C GLU A 194 -8.07 -20.08 -10.10
N GLU A 195 -8.13 -19.65 -8.85
CA GLU A 195 -9.25 -19.93 -7.94
C GLU A 195 -10.57 -19.27 -8.37
N ASN A 196 -10.51 -18.14 -9.06
CA ASN A 196 -11.69 -17.39 -9.49
C ASN A 196 -12.14 -17.72 -10.92
N ARG A 197 -11.55 -18.70 -11.62
CA ARG A 197 -11.93 -19.04 -13.02
C ARG A 197 -13.42 -19.31 -13.21
N SER A 198 -14.07 -19.90 -12.20
CA SER A 198 -15.51 -20.23 -12.23
C SER A 198 -16.39 -19.18 -11.54
N ARG A 199 -15.82 -18.07 -11.08
CA ARG A 199 -16.53 -17.03 -10.32
C ARG A 199 -16.69 -15.76 -11.16
N GLN A 200 -17.77 -15.04 -10.90
CA GLN A 200 -17.92 -13.69 -11.43
C GLN A 200 -17.07 -12.72 -10.62
N CYS A 201 -16.15 -12.01 -11.28
CA CYS A 201 -15.33 -10.97 -10.66
C CYS A 201 -15.93 -9.59 -10.93
N GLY A 202 -16.10 -8.80 -9.88
CA GLY A 202 -16.79 -7.50 -9.92
C GLY A 202 -18.02 -7.49 -9.04
N TRP A 203 -18.70 -6.36 -9.00
CA TRP A 203 -19.93 -6.11 -8.23
C TRP A 203 -20.83 -5.12 -8.96
#